data_AF-A0A6A4RNH8-F1
#
_entry.id   AF-A0A6A4RNH8-F1
#
_cell.length_a   1.000
_cell.length_b   1.000
_cell.length_c   1.000
_cell.angle_alpha   90.00
_cell.angle_beta   90.00
_cell.angle_gamma   90.00
#
_symmetry.space_group_name_H-M   'P 1'
#
loop_
_entity.id
_entity.type
_entity.pdbx_description
1 polymer ?
#
loop_
_entity_poly.entity_id
_entity_poly.type
_entity_poly.pdbx_seq_one_letter_code
_entity_poly.pdbx_strand_id
1 'polypeptide(L)' 'MKKGTVELTCDHCGAFNVIHYTEDPTRQHEGAVMCAVCDSELLLWEGKRVYGKAELKGLSS' A
#
# COMPACT_ATOMS: atom_id res chain seq x y z
N MET A 1 -4.35 1.89 -18.23
CA MET A 1 -4.17 1.78 -16.77
C MET A 1 -2.69 1.66 -16.49
N LYS A 2 -2.11 2.54 -15.67
CA LYS A 2 -0.70 2.45 -15.24
C LYS A 2 -0.64 1.62 -13.96
N LYS A 3 0.47 0.92 -13.73
CA LYS A 3 0.72 0.16 -12.49
C LYS A 3 1.99 0.71 -11.84
N GLY A 4 2.05 0.64 -10.52
CA GLY A 4 3.22 1.04 -9.77
C GLY A 4 3.28 0.35 -8.42
N THR A 5 4.32 0.69 -7.67
CA THR A 5 4.59 0.12 -6.36
C THR A 5 5.05 1.24 -5.44
N VAL A 6 4.61 1.21 -4.19
CA VAL A 6 5.09 2.07 -3.11
C VAL A 6 5.69 1.18 -2.03
N GLU A 7 6.78 1.63 -1.44
CA GLU A 7 7.46 0.94 -0.34
C GLU A 7 7.38 1.82 0.90
N LEU A 8 6.91 1.26 2.01
CA LEU A 8 6.69 1.98 3.27
C LEU A 8 7.17 1.14 4.44
N THR A 9 7.87 1.78 5.37
CA THR A 9 8.16 1.18 6.68
C THR A 9 7.01 1.48 7.62
N CYS A 10 6.54 0.48 8.35
CA CYS A 10 5.51 0.63 9.34
C CYS A 10 6.05 1.35 10.58
N ASP A 11 5.48 2.50 10.94
CA ASP A 11 5.92 3.25 12.13
C ASP A 11 5.64 2.51 13.45
N HIS A 12 4.61 1.66 13.48
CA HIS A 12 4.22 0.91 14.68
C HIS A 12 5.13 -0.31 14.98
N CYS A 13 5.47 -1.12 13.97
CA CYS A 13 6.22 -2.37 14.16
C CYS A 13 7.58 -2.43 13.44
N GLY A 14 7.93 -1.40 12.66
CA GLY A 14 9.17 -1.35 11.88
C GLY A 14 9.21 -2.25 10.64
N ALA A 15 8.14 -3.00 10.35
CA ALA A 15 8.07 -3.90 9.20
C ALA A 15 8.14 -3.13 7.87
N PHE A 16 8.95 -3.61 6.92
CA PHE A 16 9.04 -3.00 5.60
C PHE A 16 8.00 -3.63 4.65
N ASN A 17 7.11 -2.80 4.12
CA ASN A 17 5.96 -3.20 3.33
C ASN A 17 6.08 -2.69 1.89
N VAL A 18 5.60 -3.49 0.95
CA VAL A 18 5.46 -3.18 -0.47
C VAL A 18 3.99 -3.20 -0.84
N ILE A 19 3.53 -2.18 -1.56
CA ILE A 19 2.12 -2.01 -1.90
C ILE A 19 2.01 -1.72 -3.39
N HIS A 20 1.38 -2.64 -4.11
CA HIS A 20 1.09 -2.45 -5.53
C HIS A 20 -0.15 -1.58 -5.72
N TYR A 21 -0.14 -0.74 -6.74
CA TYR A 21 -1.30 0.07 -7.10
C TYR A 21 -1.54 0.10 -8.62
N THR A 22 -2.78 0.37 -8.99
CA THR A 22 -3.17 0.72 -10.36
C THR A 22 -3.71 2.14 -10.41
N GLU A 23 -3.41 2.86 -11.49
CA GLU A 23 -3.99 4.18 -11.74
C GLU A 23 -5.20 4.08 -12.68
N ASP A 24 -6.33 4.57 -12.18
CA ASP A 24 -7.56 4.81 -12.94
C ASP A 24 -7.84 6.32 -12.96
N PRO A 25 -7.59 7.01 -14.09
CA PRO A 25 -7.81 8.45 -14.19
C PRO A 25 -9.29 8.85 -14.24
N THR A 26 -10.20 7.88 -14.39
CA THR A 26 -11.64 8.13 -14.55
C THR A 26 -12.41 8.11 -13.23
N ARG A 27 -11.75 7.70 -12.14
CA ARG A 27 -12.36 7.53 -10.81
C ARG A 27 -11.51 8.19 -9.74
N GLN A 28 -12.19 8.68 -8.71
CA GLN A 28 -11.57 9.01 -7.44
C GLN A 28 -11.81 7.83 -6.49
N HIS A 29 -10.75 7.41 -5.83
CA HIS A 29 -10.71 6.33 -4.88
C HIS A 29 -10.19 6.87 -3.57
N GLU A 30 -10.79 6.42 -2.48
CA GLU A 30 -10.29 6.65 -1.13
C GLU A 30 -10.14 5.31 -0.41
N GLY A 31 -9.23 5.25 0.55
CA GLY A 31 -9.04 4.06 1.37
C GLY A 31 -7.83 4.14 2.28
N ALA A 32 -7.64 3.05 3.02
CA ALA A 32 -6.49 2.84 3.89
C ALA A 32 -5.76 1.56 3.49
N VAL A 33 -4.43 1.61 3.49
CA VAL A 33 -3.58 0.42 3.41
C VAL A 33 -3.11 0.08 4.81
N MET A 34 -3.32 -1.17 5.21
CA MET A 34 -2.91 -1.67 6.53
C MET A 34 -1.59 -2.42 6.43
N CYS A 35 -0.80 -2.38 7.50
CA CYS A 35 0.45 -3.11 7.63
C CYS A 35 0.21 -4.62 7.53
N ALA A 36 1.02 -5.31 6.72
CA ALA A 36 0.92 -6.76 6.55
C ALA A 36 1.21 -7.57 7.82
N VAL A 37 1.80 -6.94 8.86
CA VAL A 37 2.25 -7.61 10.09
C VAL A 37 1.36 -7.29 11.28
N CYS A 38 1.10 -6.01 11.54
CA CYS A 38 0.44 -5.58 12.78
C CYS A 38 -0.90 -4.87 12.54
N ASP A 39 -1.38 -4.84 11.30
CA ASP A 39 -2.63 -4.17 10.90
C ASP A 39 -2.73 -2.69 11.32
N SER A 40 -1.61 -2.02 11.60
CA SER A 40 -1.60 -0.56 11.76
C SER A 40 -1.72 0.11 10.39
N GLU A 41 -2.32 1.29 10.35
CA GLU A 41 -2.41 2.08 9.13
C GLU A 41 -1.02 2.46 8.61
N LEU A 42 -0.79 2.25 7.31
CA LEU A 42 0.44 2.66 6.61
C LEU A 42 0.22 3.90 5.73
N LEU A 43 -0.94 3.95 5.09
CA LEU A 43 -1.25 4.97 4.10
C LEU A 43 -2.75 5.17 4.03
N LEU A 44 -3.21 6.38 4.33
CA LEU A 44 -4.49 6.88 3.85
C LEU A 44 -4.28 7.50 2.47
N TRP A 45 -5.20 7.24 1.56
CA TRP A 45 -5.15 7.86 0.24
C TRP A 45 -6.51 8.34 -0.22
N GLU A 46 -6.46 9.40 -1.03
CA GLU A 46 -7.55 9.86 -1.88
C GLU A 46 -6.96 10.20 -3.26
N GLY A 47 -7.59 9.77 -4.35
CA GLY A 47 -7.20 10.14 -5.71
C GLY A 47 -7.34 9.02 -6.74
N LYS A 48 -6.52 9.07 -7.78
CA LYS A 48 -6.63 8.19 -8.97
C LYS A 48 -5.96 6.82 -8.79
N ARG A 49 -5.30 6.59 -7.67
CA ARG A 49 -4.60 5.33 -7.38
C ARG A 49 -5.53 4.41 -6.60
N VAL A 50 -5.52 3.14 -6.97
CA VAL A 50 -6.15 2.06 -6.22
C VAL A 50 -5.02 1.21 -5.66
N TYR A 51 -4.79 1.32 -4.36
CA TYR A 51 -3.78 0.52 -3.68
C TYR A 51 -4.34 -0.86 -3.33
N GLY A 52 -3.50 -1.88 -3.50
CA GLY A 52 -3.77 -3.24 -3.05
C GLY A 52 -3.42 -3.43 -1.57
N LYS A 53 -3.37 -4.70 -1.15
CA LYS A 53 -2.89 -5.06 0.19
C LYS A 53 -1.37 -4.84 0.29
N ALA A 54 -0.91 -4.50 1.48
CA ALA A 54 0.51 -4.50 1.78
C ALA A 54 1.06 -5.93 1.83
N GLU A 55 2.29 -6.10 1.36
CA GLU A 55 3.05 -7.35 1.41
C GLU A 55 4.39 -7.09 2.11
N LEU A 56 4.87 -8.02 2.93
CA LEU A 56 6.14 -7.84 3.62
C LEU A 56 7.31 -7.99 2.63
N LYS A 57 8.17 -6.97 2.53
CA LYS A 57 9.37 -7.05 1.73
C LYS A 57 10.48 -7.75 2.53
N GLY A 58 10.99 -8.86 2.00
CA GLY A 58 12.13 -9.58 2.59
C GLY A 58 11.81 -10.95 3.19
N LEU A 59 10.55 -11.41 3.15
CA LEU A 59 10.22 -12.84 3.26
C LEU A 59 10.01 -13.44 1.85
N SER A 60 10.97 -13.21 0.96
CA SER A 60 11.11 -14.07 -0.21
C SER A 60 11.82 -15.33 0.26
N SER A 61 11.09 -16.45 0.31
CA SER A 61 11.67 -17.79 0.56
C SER A 61 12.71 -18.15 -0.50
#